data_AF-A0A485C6B9-F1
#
_entry.id   AF-A0A485C6B9-F1
#
_cell.length_a   1.000
_cell.length_b   1.000
_cell.length_c   1.000
_cell.angle_alpha   90.00
_cell.angle_beta   90.00
_cell.angle_gamma   90.00
#
_symmetry.space_group_name_H-M   'P 1'
#
loop_
_entity.id
_entity.type
_entity.pdbx_description
1 polymer ?
#
loop_
_entity_poly.entity_id
_entity_poly.type
_entity_poly.pdbx_seq_one_letter_code
_entity_poly.pdbx_strand_id
1 'polypeptide(L)' 'MPALAGENDPEAKRKIIGRVFVELFDEEALKLEDVKWLAQGTIYPDVIESAASADR' A
#
# COMPACT_ATOMS: atom_id res chain seq x y z
N MET A 1 -2.28 -10.87 -14.53
CA MET A 1 -2.56 -10.61 -13.11
C MET A 1 -3.62 -11.59 -12.62
N PRO A 2 -3.26 -12.82 -12.21
CA PRO A 2 -4.24 -13.80 -11.73
C PRO A 2 -5.00 -13.31 -10.48
N ALA A 3 -4.40 -12.45 -9.67
CA ALA A 3 -4.99 -11.92 -8.44
C ALA A 3 -6.29 -11.13 -8.64
N LEU A 4 -6.54 -10.55 -9.83
CA LEU A 4 -7.74 -9.77 -10.15
C LEU A 4 -8.73 -10.53 -11.04
N ALA A 5 -8.45 -11.78 -11.38
CA ALA A 5 -9.27 -12.54 -12.33
C ALA A 5 -10.68 -12.78 -11.76
N GLY A 6 -11.69 -12.27 -12.47
CA GLY A 6 -13.09 -12.44 -12.08
C GLY A 6 -13.60 -11.46 -11.02
N GLU A 7 -12.76 -10.53 -10.53
CA GLU A 7 -13.17 -9.56 -9.51
C GLU A 7 -13.79 -8.30 -10.14
N ASN A 8 -15.03 -8.00 -9.76
CA ASN A 8 -15.79 -6.86 -10.26
C ASN A 8 -15.98 -5.77 -9.20
N ASP A 9 -15.93 -6.12 -7.91
CA ASP A 9 -16.10 -5.17 -6.82
C ASP A 9 -14.89 -4.20 -6.75
N PRO A 10 -15.10 -2.88 -6.87
CA PRO A 10 -14.01 -1.89 -6.80
C PRO A 10 -13.22 -1.94 -5.50
N GLU A 11 -13.87 -2.17 -4.36
CA GLU A 11 -13.21 -2.19 -3.06
C GLU A 11 -12.41 -3.48 -2.86
N ALA A 12 -12.91 -4.62 -3.31
CA ALA A 12 -12.14 -5.86 -3.38
C ALA A 12 -10.89 -5.70 -4.26
N LYS A 13 -11.01 -5.08 -5.44
CA LYS A 13 -9.85 -4.79 -6.31
C LYS A 13 -8.83 -3.91 -5.60
N ARG A 14 -9.27 -2.84 -4.93
CA ARG A 14 -8.39 -1.94 -4.16
C ARG A 14 -7.58 -2.72 -3.12
N LYS A 15 -8.24 -3.58 -2.34
CA LYS A 15 -7.60 -4.41 -1.31
C LYS A 15 -6.62 -5.43 -1.90
N ILE A 16 -6.99 -6.08 -3.01
CA ILE A 16 -6.11 -7.04 -3.69
C ILE A 16 -4.84 -6.36 -4.18
N ILE A 17 -4.98 -5.20 -4.84
CA ILE A 17 -3.84 -4.45 -5.37
C ILE A 17 -2.93 -4.00 -4.23
N GLY A 18 -3.50 -3.42 -3.18
CA GLY A 18 -2.73 -2.98 -2.01
C GLY A 18 -1.95 -4.13 -1.35
N ARG A 19 -2.59 -5.30 -1.20
CA ARG A 19 -1.94 -6.49 -0.64
C ARG A 19 -0.78 -6.98 -1.50
N VAL A 20 -0.99 -7.16 -2.81
CA VAL A 20 0.06 -7.63 -3.72
C VAL A 20 1.22 -6.63 -3.80
N PHE A 21 0.93 -5.33 -3.73
CA PHE A 21 1.96 -4.30 -3.66
C PHE A 21 2.84 -4.46 -2.41
N VAL A 22 2.24 -4.61 -1.23
CA VAL A 22 2.99 -4.80 0.03
C VAL A 22 3.81 -6.10 -0.01
N GLU A 23 3.21 -7.21 -0.45
CA GLU A 23 3.91 -8.50 -0.57
C GLU A 23 5.18 -8.39 -1.45
N LEU A 24 5.07 -7.78 -2.62
CA LEU A 24 6.21 -7.58 -3.53
C LEU A 24 7.21 -6.56 -2.98
N PHE A 25 6.73 -5.47 -2.37
CA PHE A 25 7.59 -4.46 -1.78
C PHE A 25 8.45 -5.03 -0.66
N ASP A 26 7.85 -5.82 0.22
CA ASP A 26 8.55 -6.49 1.32
C ASP A 26 9.53 -7.54 0.81
N GLU A 27 9.15 -8.34 -0.21
CA GLU A 27 10.06 -9.31 -0.83
C GLU A 27 11.32 -8.64 -1.39
N GLU A 28 11.17 -7.51 -2.08
CA GLU A 28 12.32 -6.78 -2.63
C GLU A 28 13.12 -6.04 -1.55
N ALA A 29 12.46 -5.48 -0.53
CA ALA A 29 13.14 -4.81 0.58
C ALA A 29 13.99 -5.79 1.40
N LEU A 30 13.51 -7.02 1.62
CA LEU A 30 14.23 -8.06 2.35
C LEU A 30 15.47 -8.59 1.61
N LYS A 31 15.60 -8.35 0.30
CA LYS A 31 16.80 -8.68 -0.48
C LYS A 31 17.95 -7.69 -0.24
N LEU A 32 17.66 -6.53 0.37
CA LEU A 32 18.63 -5.49 0.67
C LEU A 32 19.05 -5.56 2.14
N GLU A 33 20.36 -5.54 2.39
CA GLU A 33 20.91 -5.51 3.75
C GLU A 33 21.02 -4.07 4.28
N ASP A 34 20.92 -3.90 5.61
CA ASP A 34 21.12 -2.63 6.33
C ASP A 34 20.20 -1.46 5.94
N VAL A 35 19.04 -1.72 5.35
CA VAL A 35 18.02 -0.70 5.08
C VAL A 35 17.36 -0.24 6.39
N LYS A 36 17.51 1.04 6.73
CA LYS A 36 16.97 1.65 7.96
C LYS A 36 15.78 2.58 7.74
N TRP A 37 15.56 3.03 6.51
CA TRP A 37 14.64 4.13 6.21
C TRP A 37 13.76 3.79 5.03
N LEU A 38 12.46 4.11 5.15
CA LEU A 38 11.50 4.08 4.06
C LEU A 38 11.15 5.52 3.68
N ALA A 39 11.60 5.96 2.50
CA ALA A 39 11.19 7.26 1.98
C ALA A 39 9.74 7.21 1.49
N GLN A 40 8.94 8.22 1.84
CA GLN A 40 7.56 8.37 1.38
C GLN A 40 7.36 9.76 0.75
N GLY A 41 6.61 9.82 -0.34
CA GLY A 41 6.26 11.06 -1.03
C GLY A 41 5.01 11.76 -0.49
N THR A 42 4.63 11.46 0.77
CA THR A 42 3.42 11.97 1.42
C THR A 42 3.42 13.50 1.48
N ILE A 43 2.37 14.14 0.96
CA ILE A 43 2.18 15.59 0.95
C ILE A 43 1.16 16.04 2.01
N TYR A 44 1.11 17.34 2.27
CA TYR A 44 0.27 17.91 3.33
C TYR A 44 -1.22 17.51 3.29
N PRO A 45 -1.89 17.47 2.12
CA PRO A 45 -3.25 16.94 2.01
C PRO A 45 -3.41 15.52 2.55
N ASP A 46 -2.46 14.63 2.28
CA ASP A 46 -2.51 13.23 2.72
C ASP A 46 -2.49 13.12 4.26
N VAL A 47 -1.76 14.02 4.92
CA VAL A 47 -1.70 14.10 6.39
C VAL A 47 -3.05 14.54 6.95
N ILE A 48 -3.71 15.53 6.32
CA ILE A 48 -5.03 16.00 6.75
C ILE A 48 -6.08 14.89 6.59
N GLU A 49 -6.08 14.18 5.46
CA GLU A 49 -7.03 13.08 5.22
C GLU A 49 -6.85 11.93 6.23
N SER A 50 -5.59 11.64 6.61
CA SER A 50 -5.26 10.62 7.60
C SER A 50 -5.67 11.02 9.03
N ALA A 51 -5.49 12.28 9.41
CA ALA A 51 -5.92 12.79 10.72
C ALA A 51 -7.45 12.83 10.84
N ALA A 52 -8.13 13.29 9.79
CA ALA A 52 -9.60 13.37 9.77
C ALA A 52 -10.29 12.00 9.81
N SER A 53 -9.60 10.94 9.37
CA SER A 53 -10.07 9.56 9.46
C SER A 53 -9.73 8.88 10.79
N ALA A 54 -8.77 9.40 11.55
CA ALA A 54 -8.41 8.90 12.88
C ALA A 54 -9.36 9.39 14.00
N ASP A 55 -10.04 10.52 13.79
CA ASP A 55 -11.00 11.10 14.74
C ASP A 55 -12.44 10.52 14.64
N ARG A 56 -12.64 9.45 13.87
CA ARG A 56 -13.94 8.72 13.75
C ARG A 56 -13.93 7.37 14.43
#